data_AF-A0ABD7Z1X8-F1
#
_entry.id   AF-A0ABD7Z1X8-F1
#
_cell.length_a   1.000
_cell.length_b   1.000
_cell.length_c   1.000
_cell.angle_alpha   90.00
_cell.angle_beta   90.00
_cell.angle_gamma   90.00
#
_symmetry.space_group_name_H-M   'P 1'
#
loop_
_entity.id
_entity.type
_entity.pdbx_description
1 polymer ?
#
loop_
_entity_poly.entity_id
_entity_poly.type
_entity_poly.pdbx_seq_one_letter_code
_entity_poly.pdbx_strand_id
1 'polypeptide(L)'
;MRSLLWLIVLFIVAVGVVLGAKYYSGDVYIVVEQTLIRINLQLFIGLVLLTVVLLYIFLRIVMGFVHLPGHWHHWRINHQRHQVETALNHAGLAYFEGRYQFAEREAERVLRNKQGQHSRALALLLAAHSADQMDDSTTRDRYLDEIAKLPEKQQLSRYLLLAQSALSQHNDQQARSSLEAAAKINPNLTQLVKLQLRYDWEKHDAQGVLEAVDKLSRAGALSESEQNNYQYWAYRQLLANVKEPGELKSNLNLIPVDERESTLSANIAEKYLQLGMYTQALKWVKKYYPRTHDASLLPAFNQANQYLSSKEQQKNMVTVDKWLQQNPQDPDLLLLMGELSYQQQLWGKAKTYLEASLQASNNNITRLLLAKVLEQSGQSEAAEQQRNEILATIGNNDEL
;
A
#
# COMPACT_ATOMS: atom_id res chain seq x y z
N MET A 1 -37.12 53.57 5.48
CA MET A 1 -38.48 54.13 5.27
C MET A 1 -38.84 55.16 6.33
N ARG A 2 -38.77 54.85 7.63
CA ARG A 2 -39.08 55.81 8.72
C ARG A 2 -38.20 57.07 8.75
N SER A 3 -36.91 56.95 8.41
CA SER A 3 -35.99 58.09 8.32
C SER A 3 -36.28 59.04 7.16
N LEU A 4 -36.83 58.52 6.05
CA LEU A 4 -37.15 59.29 4.85
C LEU A 4 -38.46 60.07 5.05
N LEU A 5 -39.44 59.46 5.72
CA LEU A 5 -40.65 60.13 6.18
C LEU A 5 -40.33 61.26 7.18
N TRP A 6 -39.39 61.04 8.10
CA TRP A 6 -39.00 62.07 9.06
C TRP A 6 -38.29 63.26 8.39
N LEU A 7 -37.52 63.02 7.33
CA LEU A 7 -36.83 64.05 6.54
C LEU A 7 -37.84 64.90 5.74
N ILE A 8 -38.88 64.27 5.19
CA ILE A 8 -39.99 64.97 4.51
C ILE A 8 -40.77 65.82 5.51
N VAL A 9 -41.08 65.29 6.70
CA VAL A 9 -41.78 66.04 7.75
C VAL A 9 -40.92 67.23 8.23
N LEU A 10 -39.62 67.03 8.43
CA LEU A 10 -38.70 68.11 8.80
C LEU A 10 -38.64 69.19 7.71
N PHE A 11 -38.65 68.80 6.43
CA PHE A 11 -38.67 69.73 5.30
C PHE A 11 -39.97 70.54 5.23
N ILE A 12 -41.12 69.89 5.44
CA ILE A 12 -42.44 70.55 5.49
C ILE A 12 -42.49 71.55 6.65
N VAL A 13 -41.96 71.18 7.83
CA VAL A 13 -41.90 72.07 9.00
C VAL A 13 -40.95 73.24 8.73
N ALA A 14 -39.77 73.01 8.14
CA ALA A 14 -38.83 74.07 7.78
C ALA A 14 -39.42 75.07 6.76
N VAL A 15 -40.08 74.55 5.72
CA VAL A 15 -40.77 75.38 4.71
C VAL A 15 -41.93 76.17 5.33
N GLY A 16 -42.70 75.54 6.24
CA GLY A 16 -43.79 76.21 6.97
C GLY A 16 -43.30 77.34 7.86
N VAL A 17 -42.16 77.16 8.55
CA VAL A 17 -41.55 78.19 9.40
C VAL A 17 -41.02 79.36 8.55
N VAL A 18 -40.39 79.10 7.40
CA VAL A 18 -39.91 80.16 6.49
C VAL A 18 -41.06 80.95 5.87
N LEU A 19 -42.15 80.27 5.49
CA LEU A 19 -43.35 80.93 4.96
C LEU A 19 -44.07 81.77 6.03
N GLY A 20 -44.15 81.29 7.27
CA GLY A 20 -44.72 82.04 8.40
C GLY A 20 -43.89 83.27 8.79
N ALA A 21 -42.57 83.17 8.72
CA ALA A 21 -41.64 84.28 9.02
C ALA A 21 -41.70 85.43 8.01
N LYS A 22 -42.21 85.20 6.78
CA LYS A 22 -42.40 86.25 5.78
C LYS A 22 -43.51 87.25 6.14
N TYR A 23 -44.42 86.90 7.05
CA TYR A 23 -45.58 87.73 7.41
C TYR A 23 -45.37 88.60 8.66
N TYR A 24 -44.29 88.42 9.42
CA TYR A 24 -44.02 89.18 10.65
C TYR A 24 -42.57 89.68 10.71
N SER A 25 -42.38 91.00 10.63
CA SER A 25 -41.09 91.68 10.85
C SER A 25 -40.84 91.92 12.34
N GLY A 26 -40.80 90.85 13.13
CA GLY A 26 -40.42 90.92 14.54
C GLY A 26 -38.90 90.98 14.71
N ASP A 27 -38.42 91.63 15.77
CA ASP A 27 -37.03 91.53 16.20
C ASP A 27 -36.94 90.63 17.42
N VAL A 28 -35.92 89.76 17.45
CA VAL A 28 -35.64 88.92 18.61
C VAL A 28 -34.56 89.62 19.43
N TYR A 29 -34.90 89.94 20.68
CA TYR A 29 -33.99 90.55 21.63
C TYR A 29 -33.44 89.47 22.56
N ILE A 30 -32.14 89.22 22.48
CA ILE A 30 -31.45 88.34 23.43
C ILE A 30 -30.75 89.25 24.44
N VAL A 31 -31.23 89.21 25.70
CA VAL A 31 -30.67 89.98 26.80
C VAL A 31 -29.67 89.09 27.54
N VAL A 32 -28.38 89.41 27.46
CA VAL A 32 -27.34 88.76 28.27
C VAL A 32 -26.67 89.84 29.11
N GLU A 33 -26.93 89.75 30.43
CA GLU A 33 -26.44 90.63 31.50
C GLU A 33 -26.66 92.14 31.26
N GLN A 34 -25.79 92.81 30.48
CA GLN A 34 -25.89 94.25 30.16
C GLN A 34 -25.84 94.57 28.65
N THR A 35 -25.83 93.55 27.79
CA THR A 35 -25.81 93.72 26.33
C THR A 35 -27.09 93.22 25.69
N LEU A 36 -27.71 94.10 24.90
CA LEU A 36 -28.98 93.85 24.23
C LEU A 36 -28.68 93.62 22.74
N ILE A 37 -28.59 92.35 22.35
CA ILE A 37 -28.29 91.98 20.97
C ILE A 37 -29.62 91.86 20.22
N ARG A 38 -29.85 92.77 19.27
CA ARG A 38 -31.02 92.75 18.38
C ARG A 38 -30.68 91.92 17.15
N ILE A 39 -31.31 90.76 17.01
CA ILE A 39 -31.15 89.89 15.85
C ILE A 39 -32.46 89.92 15.05
N ASN A 40 -32.35 90.12 13.74
CA ASN A 40 -33.48 90.01 12.83
C ASN A 40 -34.09 88.60 12.95
N LEU A 41 -35.41 88.49 13.12
CA LEU A 41 -36.11 87.21 13.28
C LEU A 41 -35.77 86.19 12.19
N GLN A 42 -35.53 86.66 10.96
CA GLN A 42 -35.16 85.78 9.84
C GLN A 42 -33.78 85.11 10.06
N LEU A 43 -32.81 85.85 10.59
CA LEU A 43 -31.49 85.30 10.93
C LEU A 43 -31.57 84.34 12.11
N PHE A 44 -32.39 84.65 13.12
CA PHE A 44 -32.60 83.77 14.27
C PHE A 44 -33.22 82.43 13.87
N ILE A 45 -34.27 82.47 13.04
CA ILE A 45 -34.91 81.26 12.51
C ILE A 45 -33.94 80.43 11.66
N GLY A 46 -33.13 81.08 10.81
CA GLY A 46 -32.11 80.40 10.02
C GLY A 46 -31.05 79.71 10.88
N LEU A 47 -30.59 80.35 11.95
CA LEU A 47 -29.60 79.80 12.88
C LEU A 47 -30.15 78.60 13.66
N VAL A 48 -31.41 78.67 14.12
CA VAL A 48 -32.07 77.55 14.80
C VAL A 48 -32.22 76.35 13.85
N LEU A 49 -32.67 76.59 12.61
CA LEU A 49 -32.78 75.54 11.59
C LEU A 49 -31.43 74.87 11.30
N LEU A 50 -30.38 75.68 11.10
CA LEU A 50 -29.02 75.18 10.88
C LEU A 50 -28.53 74.33 12.06
N THR A 51 -28.81 74.76 13.29
CA THR A 51 -28.45 74.01 14.51
C THR A 51 -29.17 72.66 14.58
N VAL A 52 -30.47 72.62 14.26
CA VAL A 52 -31.25 71.38 14.22
C VAL A 52 -30.73 70.42 13.16
N VAL A 53 -30.37 70.93 11.97
CA VAL A 53 -29.78 70.12 10.89
C VAL A 53 -28.42 69.55 11.30
N LEU A 54 -27.55 70.38 11.90
CA LEU A 54 -26.24 69.94 12.38
C LEU A 54 -26.37 68.90 13.50
N LEU A 55 -27.27 69.11 14.46
CA LEU A 55 -27.54 68.15 15.53
C LEU A 55 -28.06 66.82 14.99
N TYR A 56 -28.93 66.86 13.98
CA TYR A 56 -29.43 65.66 13.31
C TYR A 56 -28.31 64.89 12.59
N ILE A 57 -27.44 65.58 11.85
CA ILE A 57 -26.28 64.97 11.19
C ILE A 57 -25.36 64.34 12.24
N PHE A 58 -25.08 65.06 13.32
CA PHE A 58 -24.24 64.57 14.43
C PHE A 58 -24.83 63.30 15.06
N LEU A 59 -26.11 63.30 15.43
CA LEU A 59 -26.80 62.13 15.98
C LEU A 59 -26.82 60.95 15.01
N ARG A 60 -26.95 61.21 13.70
CA ARG A 60 -26.90 60.16 12.67
C ARG A 60 -25.51 59.54 12.54
N ILE A 61 -24.44 60.33 12.65
CA ILE A 61 -23.06 59.83 12.64
C ILE A 61 -22.81 58.98 13.89
N VAL A 62 -23.24 59.45 15.06
CA VAL A 62 -23.10 58.72 16.33
C VAL A 62 -23.87 57.39 16.29
N MET A 63 -25.13 57.39 15.84
CA MET A 63 -25.90 56.15 15.69
C MET A 63 -25.34 55.22 14.60
N GLY A 64 -24.81 55.78 13.51
CA GLY A 64 -24.13 55.02 12.45
C GLY A 64 -22.94 54.23 13.00
N PHE A 65 -22.11 54.85 13.84
CA PHE A 65 -20.98 54.17 14.48
C PHE A 65 -21.41 53.10 15.50
N VAL A 66 -22.50 53.33 16.25
CA VAL A 66 -22.96 52.41 17.30
C VAL A 66 -23.66 51.16 16.73
N HIS A 67 -24.25 51.24 15.53
CA HIS A 67 -24.94 50.09 14.89
C HIS A 67 -24.09 49.30 13.87
N LEU A 68 -22.83 49.69 13.61
CA LEU A 68 -21.92 48.95 12.72
C LEU A 68 -21.29 47.63 13.27
N PRO A 69 -21.25 47.28 14.58
CA PRO A 69 -20.46 46.12 15.01
C PRO A 69 -21.17 44.76 14.81
N GLY A 70 -22.39 44.70 14.28
CA GLY A 70 -23.11 43.45 14.04
C GLY A 70 -22.82 42.75 12.70
N HIS A 71 -22.56 43.51 11.62
CA HIS A 71 -22.33 42.93 10.28
C HIS A 71 -20.89 42.43 10.08
N TRP A 72 -19.95 42.92 10.89
CA TRP A 72 -18.54 42.49 10.85
C TRP A 72 -18.30 41.10 11.43
N HIS A 73 -19.14 40.65 12.38
CA HIS A 73 -18.95 39.34 13.01
C HIS A 73 -19.22 38.19 12.01
N HIS A 74 -20.31 38.28 11.25
CA HIS A 74 -20.62 37.29 10.21
C HIS A 74 -19.66 37.35 9.02
N TRP A 75 -19.23 38.55 8.59
CA TRP A 75 -18.22 38.70 7.54
C TRP A 75 -16.85 38.15 7.96
N ARG A 76 -16.42 38.39 9.20
CA ARG A 76 -15.16 37.83 9.76
C ARG A 76 -15.22 36.31 9.90
N ILE A 77 -16.34 35.75 10.36
CA ILE A 77 -16.52 34.29 10.44
C ILE A 77 -16.48 33.68 9.03
N ASN A 78 -17.17 34.29 8.06
CA ASN A 78 -17.18 33.78 6.68
C ASN A 78 -15.80 33.89 6.01
N HIS A 79 -15.07 34.99 6.23
CA HIS A 79 -13.68 35.12 5.76
C HIS A 79 -12.75 34.09 6.42
N GLN A 80 -12.87 33.86 7.73
CA GLN A 80 -12.06 32.86 8.43
C GLN A 80 -12.35 31.44 7.95
N ARG A 81 -13.61 31.13 7.62
CA ARG A 81 -13.99 29.84 7.01
C ARG A 81 -13.39 29.67 5.62
N HIS A 82 -13.51 30.69 4.76
CA HIS A 82 -12.88 30.63 3.44
C HIS A 82 -11.35 30.49 3.52
N GLN A 83 -10.69 31.16 4.48
CA GLN A 83 -9.25 30.98 4.70
C GLN A 83 -8.88 29.55 5.13
N VAL A 84 -9.72 28.89 5.95
CA VAL A 84 -9.54 27.48 6.32
C VAL A 84 -9.67 26.58 5.10
N GLU A 85 -10.71 26.78 4.29
CA GLU A 85 -10.97 25.99 3.09
C GLU A 85 -9.84 26.15 2.05
N THR A 86 -9.38 27.38 1.81
CA THR A 86 -8.28 27.64 0.88
C THR A 86 -6.96 27.07 1.37
N ALA A 87 -6.63 27.24 2.66
CA ALA A 87 -5.43 26.65 3.25
C ALA A 87 -5.47 25.11 3.19
N LEU A 88 -6.62 24.49 3.46
CA LEU A 88 -6.78 23.04 3.37
C LEU A 88 -6.60 22.53 1.93
N ASN A 89 -7.19 23.22 0.95
CA ASN A 89 -7.02 22.90 -0.47
C ASN A 89 -5.56 23.05 -0.90
N HIS A 90 -4.88 24.13 -0.49
CA HIS A 90 -3.45 24.32 -0.76
C HIS A 90 -2.60 23.22 -0.10
N ALA A 91 -2.92 22.82 1.13
CA ALA A 91 -2.24 21.73 1.80
C ALA A 91 -2.37 20.41 1.03
N GLY A 92 -3.59 20.09 0.58
CA GLY A 92 -3.86 18.89 -0.21
C GLY A 92 -3.13 18.90 -1.56
N LEU A 93 -3.22 20.00 -2.33
CA LEU A 93 -2.52 20.15 -3.61
C LEU A 93 -1.01 20.02 -3.44
N ALA A 94 -0.46 20.73 -2.45
CA ALA A 94 0.97 20.69 -2.15
C ALA A 94 1.46 19.30 -1.77
N TYR A 95 0.65 18.53 -1.04
CA TYR A 95 0.98 17.15 -0.69
C TYR A 95 1.10 16.27 -1.96
N PHE A 96 0.13 16.35 -2.86
CA PHE A 96 0.16 15.57 -4.11
C PHE A 96 1.21 16.04 -5.11
N GLU A 97 1.64 17.30 -5.04
CA GLU A 97 2.77 17.84 -5.81
C GLU A 97 4.13 17.53 -5.19
N GLY A 98 4.20 16.83 -4.05
CA GLY A 98 5.44 16.50 -3.33
C GLY A 98 6.04 17.67 -2.56
N ARG A 99 5.33 18.79 -2.41
CA ARG A 99 5.77 19.99 -1.67
C ARG A 99 5.44 19.86 -0.18
N TYR A 100 5.95 18.81 0.47
CA TYR A 100 5.57 18.39 1.81
C TYR A 100 5.75 19.47 2.90
N GLN A 101 6.86 20.22 2.88
CA GLN A 101 7.09 21.33 3.82
C GLN A 101 6.04 22.45 3.69
N PHE A 102 5.52 22.68 2.49
CA PHE A 102 4.46 23.67 2.26
C PHE A 102 3.10 23.11 2.65
N ALA A 103 2.84 21.84 2.31
CA ALA A 103 1.63 21.12 2.71
C ALA A 103 1.44 21.13 4.23
N GLU A 104 2.50 20.81 4.99
CA GLU A 104 2.48 20.82 6.44
C GLU A 104 2.20 22.22 7.01
N ARG A 105 2.87 23.27 6.49
CA ARG A 105 2.66 24.65 6.93
C ARG A 105 1.23 25.13 6.70
N GLU A 106 0.64 24.82 5.55
CA GLU A 106 -0.76 25.17 5.26
C GLU A 106 -1.74 24.36 6.13
N ALA A 107 -1.45 23.07 6.39
CA ALA A 107 -2.23 22.26 7.32
C ALA A 107 -2.17 22.83 8.75
N GLU A 108 -1.00 23.26 9.24
CA GLU A 108 -0.87 23.93 10.54
C GLU A 108 -1.71 25.22 10.63
N ARG A 109 -1.81 26.00 9.54
CA ARG A 109 -2.68 27.19 9.52
C ARG A 109 -4.15 26.83 9.74
N VAL A 110 -4.61 25.70 9.17
CA VAL A 110 -5.94 25.17 9.44
C VAL A 110 -6.10 24.78 10.91
N LEU A 111 -5.11 24.09 11.49
CA LEU A 111 -5.13 23.63 12.88
C LEU A 111 -5.13 24.77 13.91
N ARG A 112 -4.45 25.89 13.61
CA ARG A 112 -4.41 27.10 14.47
C ARG A 112 -5.69 27.93 14.39
N ASN A 113 -6.50 27.76 13.36
CA ASN A 113 -7.74 28.54 13.17
C ASN A 113 -8.92 27.90 13.93
N LYS A 114 -9.63 28.71 14.74
CA LYS A 114 -10.80 28.27 15.51
C LYS A 114 -11.95 27.74 14.65
N GLN A 115 -12.09 28.21 13.40
CA GLN A 115 -13.10 27.72 12.46
C GLN A 115 -12.68 26.41 11.77
N GLY A 116 -11.46 25.92 12.02
CA GLY A 116 -10.91 24.70 11.43
C GLY A 116 -11.41 23.38 12.02
N GLN A 117 -12.33 23.41 13.01
CA GLN A 117 -12.74 22.21 13.75
C GLN A 117 -13.28 21.10 12.85
N HIS A 118 -14.06 21.44 11.82
CA HIS A 118 -14.60 20.46 10.87
C HIS A 118 -13.53 19.88 9.93
N SER A 119 -12.48 20.66 9.65
CA SER A 119 -11.36 20.27 8.77
C SER A 119 -10.17 19.70 9.54
N ARG A 120 -10.24 19.70 10.87
CA ARG A 120 -9.11 19.35 11.76
C ARG A 120 -8.58 17.96 11.49
N ALA A 121 -9.47 16.98 11.31
CA ALA A 121 -9.07 15.60 11.04
C ALA A 121 -8.23 15.50 9.76
N LEU A 122 -8.72 16.07 8.66
CA LEU A 122 -7.99 16.04 7.38
C LEU A 122 -6.69 16.85 7.43
N ALA A 123 -6.69 18.01 8.08
CA ALA A 123 -5.46 18.80 8.27
C ALA A 123 -4.41 18.04 9.09
N LEU A 124 -4.80 17.35 10.17
CA LEU A 124 -3.88 16.51 10.94
C LEU A 124 -3.32 15.35 10.10
N LEU A 125 -4.15 14.71 9.28
CA LEU A 125 -3.71 13.65 8.39
C LEU A 125 -2.71 14.17 7.35
N LEU A 126 -3.01 15.29 6.67
CA LEU A 126 -2.10 15.90 5.71
C LEU A 126 -0.77 16.29 6.36
N ALA A 127 -0.80 16.85 7.57
CA ALA A 127 0.40 17.22 8.30
C ALA A 127 1.23 15.98 8.70
N ALA A 128 0.59 14.94 9.26
CA ALA A 128 1.25 13.69 9.63
C ALA A 128 1.89 12.98 8.43
N HIS A 129 1.16 12.85 7.32
CA HIS A 129 1.67 12.24 6.09
C HIS A 129 2.77 13.09 5.46
N SER A 130 2.66 14.41 5.47
CA SER A 130 3.72 15.30 4.97
C SER A 130 5.00 15.15 5.79
N ALA A 131 4.89 15.10 7.13
CA ALA A 131 6.03 14.88 8.02
C ALA A 131 6.68 13.51 7.80
N ASP A 132 5.88 12.46 7.60
CA ASP A 132 6.39 11.12 7.27
C ASP A 132 7.15 11.10 5.93
N GLN A 133 6.64 11.78 4.89
CA GLN A 133 7.33 11.90 3.60
C GLN A 133 8.62 12.74 3.65
N MET A 134 8.82 13.54 4.70
CA MET A 134 10.04 14.30 4.94
C MET A 134 11.01 13.59 5.89
N ASP A 135 10.73 12.34 6.25
CA ASP A 135 11.46 11.57 7.26
C ASP A 135 11.54 12.28 8.65
N ASP A 136 10.61 13.19 8.96
CA ASP A 136 10.52 13.86 10.27
C ASP A 136 9.59 13.07 11.20
N SER A 137 10.15 12.02 11.81
CA SER A 137 9.45 11.15 12.75
C SER A 137 8.93 11.88 13.99
N THR A 138 9.65 12.89 14.47
CA THR A 138 9.28 13.63 15.70
C THR A 138 8.00 14.43 15.47
N THR A 139 7.96 15.17 14.37
CA THR A 139 6.80 16.00 14.02
C THR A 139 5.61 15.12 13.61
N ARG A 140 5.86 14.04 12.88
CA ARG A 140 4.83 13.03 12.54
C ARG A 140 4.19 12.46 13.80
N ASP A 141 4.97 12.00 14.77
CA ASP A 141 4.46 11.34 15.98
C ASP A 141 3.63 12.31 16.82
N ARG A 142 4.03 13.59 16.90
CA ARG A 142 3.22 14.66 17.50
C ARG A 142 1.84 14.77 16.86
N TYR A 143 1.74 14.76 15.53
CA TYR A 143 0.44 14.78 14.85
C TYR A 143 -0.36 13.50 15.06
N LEU A 144 0.30 12.33 15.10
CA LEU A 144 -0.36 11.05 15.37
C LEU A 144 -0.95 10.99 16.78
N ASP A 145 -0.33 11.63 17.77
CA ASP A 145 -0.88 11.79 19.12
C ASP A 145 -2.10 12.71 19.15
N GLU A 146 -2.14 13.74 18.31
CA GLU A 146 -3.34 14.55 18.14
C GLU A 146 -4.46 13.79 17.43
N ILE A 147 -4.14 12.96 16.42
CA ILE A 147 -5.12 12.10 15.74
C ILE A 147 -5.68 11.04 16.69
N ALA A 148 -4.89 10.55 17.66
CA ALA A 148 -5.35 9.57 18.66
C ALA A 148 -6.51 10.09 19.52
N LYS A 149 -6.68 11.40 19.64
CA LYS A 149 -7.77 12.05 20.38
C LYS A 149 -9.07 12.14 19.57
N LEU A 150 -9.03 11.83 18.28
CA LEU A 150 -10.21 11.82 17.41
C LEU A 150 -11.03 10.52 17.61
N PRO A 151 -12.31 10.50 17.22
CA PRO A 151 -13.12 9.29 17.26
C PRO A 151 -12.49 8.13 16.49
N GLU A 152 -12.65 6.90 16.96
CA GLU A 152 -12.01 5.69 16.42
C GLU A 152 -12.19 5.55 14.89
N LYS A 153 -13.38 5.87 14.36
CA LYS A 153 -13.67 5.84 12.92
C LYS A 153 -12.77 6.74 12.06
N GLN A 154 -12.15 7.77 12.65
CA GLN A 154 -11.23 8.69 11.96
C GLN A 154 -9.76 8.31 12.16
N GLN A 155 -9.46 7.25 12.91
CA GLN A 155 -8.09 6.84 13.22
C GLN A 155 -7.51 5.85 12.19
N LEU A 156 -8.28 5.40 11.19
CA LEU A 156 -7.82 4.43 10.19
C LEU A 156 -6.49 4.84 9.54
N SER A 157 -6.40 6.09 9.07
CA SER A 157 -5.17 6.58 8.43
C SER A 157 -3.99 6.67 9.41
N ARG A 158 -4.23 6.91 10.70
CA ARG A 158 -3.19 6.86 11.74
C ARG A 158 -2.65 5.44 11.89
N TYR A 159 -3.53 4.44 11.97
CA TYR A 159 -3.10 3.04 12.08
C TYR A 159 -2.35 2.55 10.84
N LEU A 160 -2.76 2.96 9.63
CA LEU A 160 -2.02 2.62 8.41
C LEU A 160 -0.61 3.23 8.41
N LEU A 161 -0.47 4.50 8.82
CA LEU A 161 0.83 5.17 8.89
C LEU A 161 1.73 4.55 9.96
N LEU A 162 1.17 4.23 11.14
CA LEU A 162 1.89 3.53 12.21
C LEU A 162 2.33 2.13 11.78
N ALA A 163 1.47 1.38 11.10
CA ALA A 163 1.80 0.06 10.55
C ALA A 163 2.93 0.16 9.52
N GLN A 164 2.84 1.13 8.60
CA GLN A 164 3.87 1.36 7.58
C GLN A 164 5.22 1.71 8.21
N SER A 165 5.25 2.64 9.15
CA SER A 165 6.47 3.03 9.87
C SER A 165 7.04 1.87 10.68
N ALA A 166 6.20 1.11 11.38
CA ALA A 166 6.64 -0.01 12.20
C ALA A 166 7.26 -1.13 11.35
N LEU A 167 6.67 -1.43 10.20
CA LEU A 167 7.22 -2.36 9.21
C LEU A 167 8.59 -1.88 8.70
N SER A 168 8.74 -0.60 8.33
CA SER A 168 10.04 -0.06 7.89
C SER A 168 11.11 -0.09 8.97
N GLN A 169 10.72 -0.06 10.25
CA GLN A 169 11.62 -0.16 11.40
C GLN A 169 11.81 -1.60 11.91
N HIS A 170 11.20 -2.60 11.25
CA HIS A 170 11.13 -3.99 11.72
C HIS A 170 10.60 -4.14 13.15
N ASN A 171 9.71 -3.23 13.59
CA ASN A 171 9.03 -3.30 14.88
C ASN A 171 7.75 -4.14 14.75
N ASP A 172 7.91 -5.44 14.92
CA ASP A 172 6.84 -6.43 14.73
C ASP A 172 5.60 -6.20 15.61
N GLN A 173 5.82 -5.88 16.88
CA GLN A 173 4.74 -5.73 17.86
C GLN A 173 3.85 -4.53 17.49
N GLN A 174 4.47 -3.42 17.10
CA GLN A 174 3.75 -2.23 16.67
C GLN A 174 3.09 -2.40 15.31
N ALA A 175 3.76 -3.09 14.37
CA ALA A 175 3.19 -3.40 13.05
C ALA A 175 1.91 -4.22 13.19
N ARG A 176 1.98 -5.34 13.92
CA ARG A 176 0.84 -6.23 14.14
C ARG A 176 -0.32 -5.52 14.82
N SER A 177 -0.08 -4.84 15.94
CA SER A 177 -1.15 -4.13 16.67
C SER A 177 -1.81 -3.04 15.83
N SER A 178 -1.03 -2.32 15.02
CA SER A 178 -1.55 -1.27 14.13
C SER A 178 -2.37 -1.86 12.97
N LEU A 179 -1.92 -2.96 12.37
CA LEU A 179 -2.67 -3.68 11.33
C LEU A 179 -3.99 -4.24 11.86
N GLU A 180 -3.99 -4.85 13.06
CA GLU A 180 -5.20 -5.35 13.72
C GLU A 180 -6.17 -4.22 14.04
N ALA A 181 -5.68 -3.07 14.52
CA ALA A 181 -6.52 -1.89 14.79
C ALA A 181 -7.13 -1.30 13.50
N ALA A 182 -6.37 -1.23 12.41
CA ALA A 182 -6.89 -0.82 11.11
C ALA A 182 -7.95 -1.81 10.58
N ALA A 183 -7.72 -3.12 10.76
CA ALA A 183 -8.64 -4.17 10.32
C ALA A 183 -9.99 -4.12 11.06
N LYS A 184 -10.02 -3.71 12.33
CA LYS A 184 -11.27 -3.50 13.08
C LYS A 184 -12.15 -2.39 12.47
N ILE A 185 -11.55 -1.39 11.84
CA ILE A 185 -12.27 -0.27 11.24
C ILE A 185 -12.72 -0.64 9.81
N ASN A 186 -11.79 -1.11 8.98
CA ASN A 186 -12.09 -1.52 7.61
C ASN A 186 -11.18 -2.68 7.16
N PRO A 187 -11.63 -3.94 7.29
CA PRO A 187 -10.81 -5.12 7.01
C PRO A 187 -10.53 -5.35 5.53
N ASN A 188 -11.33 -4.78 4.62
CA ASN A 188 -11.23 -4.98 3.17
C ASN A 188 -10.59 -3.79 2.45
N LEU A 189 -10.04 -2.82 3.18
CA LEU A 189 -9.34 -1.69 2.56
C LEU A 189 -8.09 -2.19 1.82
N THR A 190 -8.00 -1.95 0.51
CA THR A 190 -6.87 -2.38 -0.33
C THR A 190 -5.51 -2.01 0.26
N GLN A 191 -5.35 -0.79 0.78
CA GLN A 191 -4.08 -0.34 1.38
C GLN A 191 -3.72 -1.12 2.65
N LEU A 192 -4.71 -1.48 3.47
CA LEU A 192 -4.48 -2.33 4.63
C LEU A 192 -4.00 -3.71 4.19
N VAL A 193 -4.68 -4.32 3.21
CA VAL A 193 -4.34 -5.66 2.73
C VAL A 193 -2.96 -5.68 2.08
N LYS A 194 -2.54 -4.60 1.40
CA LYS A 194 -1.15 -4.47 0.90
C LYS A 194 -0.12 -4.46 2.04
N LEU A 195 -0.40 -3.77 3.14
CA LEU A 195 0.49 -3.76 4.30
C LEU A 195 0.50 -5.12 5.02
N GLN A 196 -0.65 -5.82 5.08
CA GLN A 196 -0.74 -7.19 5.59
C GLN A 196 0.08 -8.15 4.72
N LEU A 197 -0.06 -8.08 3.40
CA LEU A 197 0.75 -8.87 2.46
C LEU A 197 2.26 -8.68 2.72
N ARG A 198 2.70 -7.43 2.90
CA ARG A 198 4.10 -7.14 3.24
C ARG A 198 4.51 -7.75 4.59
N TYR A 199 3.68 -7.60 5.60
CA TYR A 199 3.92 -8.16 6.93
C TYR A 199 4.02 -9.69 6.89
N ASP A 200 3.06 -10.36 6.26
CA ASP A 200 2.99 -11.82 6.17
C ASP A 200 4.15 -12.38 5.35
N TRP A 201 4.56 -11.68 4.29
CA TRP A 201 5.74 -12.01 3.51
C TRP A 201 7.03 -11.95 4.34
N GLU A 202 7.26 -10.87 5.09
CA GLU A 202 8.42 -10.75 5.99
C GLU A 202 8.42 -11.84 7.08
N LYS A 203 7.23 -12.22 7.56
CA LYS A 203 7.05 -13.30 8.53
C LYS A 203 7.13 -14.72 7.96
N HIS A 204 7.28 -14.85 6.64
CA HIS A 204 7.23 -16.14 5.95
C HIS A 204 5.94 -16.91 6.25
N ASP A 205 4.85 -16.18 6.52
CA ASP A 205 3.52 -16.73 6.73
C ASP A 205 2.81 -16.91 5.38
N ALA A 206 2.97 -18.12 4.84
CA ALA A 206 2.41 -18.46 3.55
C ALA A 206 0.87 -18.42 3.52
N GLN A 207 0.19 -18.69 4.64
CA GLN A 207 -1.27 -18.66 4.68
C GLN A 207 -1.78 -17.23 4.65
N GLY A 208 -1.20 -16.35 5.45
CA GLY A 208 -1.51 -14.91 5.43
C GLY A 208 -1.30 -14.29 4.04
N VAL A 209 -0.19 -14.64 3.38
CA VAL A 209 0.08 -14.21 2.00
C VAL A 209 -1.00 -14.66 1.02
N LEU A 210 -1.43 -15.93 1.06
CA LEU A 210 -2.49 -16.43 0.17
C LEU A 210 -3.83 -15.71 0.41
N GLU A 211 -4.19 -15.47 1.67
CA GLU A 211 -5.41 -14.73 2.02
C GLU A 211 -5.36 -13.28 1.54
N ALA A 212 -4.23 -12.61 1.71
CA ALA A 212 -4.03 -11.23 1.27
C ALA A 212 -4.06 -11.12 -0.26
N VAL A 213 -3.44 -12.06 -0.97
CA VAL A 213 -3.43 -12.13 -2.44
C VAL A 213 -4.84 -12.35 -2.99
N ASP A 214 -5.64 -13.26 -2.42
CA ASP A 214 -7.04 -13.47 -2.84
C ASP A 214 -7.87 -12.20 -2.67
N LYS A 215 -7.76 -11.51 -1.52
CA LYS A 215 -8.44 -10.23 -1.28
C LYS A 215 -8.02 -9.15 -2.27
N LEU A 216 -6.72 -9.03 -2.56
CA LEU A 216 -6.20 -8.02 -3.50
C LEU A 216 -6.58 -8.33 -4.95
N SER A 217 -6.58 -9.61 -5.34
CA SER A 217 -7.01 -10.06 -6.67
C SER A 217 -8.48 -9.72 -6.91
N ARG A 218 -9.37 -10.03 -5.95
CA ARG A 218 -10.80 -9.64 -6.02
C ARG A 218 -11.01 -8.13 -6.10
N ALA A 219 -10.12 -7.34 -5.52
CA ALA A 219 -10.15 -5.88 -5.57
C ALA A 219 -9.52 -5.31 -6.86
N GLY A 220 -9.00 -6.13 -7.76
CA GLY A 220 -8.28 -5.69 -8.97
C GLY A 220 -6.98 -4.94 -8.67
N ALA A 221 -6.40 -5.17 -7.50
CA ALA A 221 -5.22 -4.45 -7.00
C ALA A 221 -3.88 -5.15 -7.28
N LEU A 222 -3.92 -6.33 -7.92
CA LEU A 222 -2.77 -7.10 -8.38
C LEU A 222 -2.98 -7.49 -9.84
N SER A 223 -1.89 -7.51 -10.60
CA SER A 223 -1.85 -8.16 -11.90
C SER A 223 -1.85 -9.69 -11.78
N GLU A 224 -2.22 -10.39 -12.84
CA GLU A 224 -2.21 -11.87 -12.89
C GLU A 224 -0.80 -12.43 -12.66
N SER A 225 0.23 -11.78 -13.19
CA SER A 225 1.62 -12.19 -12.98
C SER A 225 2.07 -12.01 -11.54
N GLU A 226 1.75 -10.88 -10.89
CA GLU A 226 2.06 -10.66 -9.48
C GLU A 226 1.34 -11.67 -8.59
N GLN A 227 0.05 -11.91 -8.86
CA GLN A 227 -0.74 -12.92 -8.15
C GLN A 227 -0.06 -14.30 -8.24
N ASN A 228 0.27 -14.75 -9.44
CA ASN A 228 0.89 -16.06 -9.67
C ASN A 228 2.24 -16.16 -8.95
N ASN A 229 3.05 -15.10 -8.97
CA ASN A 229 4.33 -15.06 -8.26
C ASN A 229 4.17 -15.21 -6.74
N TYR A 230 3.26 -14.46 -6.13
CA TYR A 230 2.99 -14.57 -4.70
C TYR A 230 2.42 -15.94 -4.32
N GLN A 231 1.49 -16.47 -5.12
CA GLN A 231 0.91 -17.79 -4.90
C GLN A 231 1.97 -18.89 -5.00
N TYR A 232 2.78 -18.88 -6.05
CA TYR A 232 3.86 -19.85 -6.24
C TYR A 232 4.86 -19.82 -5.08
N TRP A 233 5.29 -18.63 -4.64
CA TRP A 233 6.14 -18.50 -3.45
C TRP A 233 5.47 -19.09 -2.21
N ALA A 234 4.20 -18.75 -1.96
CA ALA A 234 3.49 -19.19 -0.77
C ALA A 234 3.30 -20.72 -0.76
N TYR A 235 2.98 -21.32 -1.90
CA TYR A 235 2.86 -22.77 -2.00
C TYR A 235 4.18 -23.50 -1.74
N ARG A 236 5.30 -22.97 -2.27
CA ARG A 236 6.63 -23.52 -1.94
C ARG A 236 6.95 -23.39 -0.46
N GLN A 237 6.57 -22.28 0.16
CA GLN A 237 6.79 -22.04 1.58
C GLN A 237 5.93 -22.98 2.45
N LEU A 238 4.68 -23.26 2.07
CA LEU A 238 3.84 -24.27 2.72
C LEU A 238 4.50 -25.65 2.68
N LEU A 239 5.07 -26.05 1.54
CA LEU A 239 5.80 -27.32 1.43
C LEU A 239 7.09 -27.31 2.25
N ALA A 240 7.83 -26.21 2.27
CA ALA A 240 9.06 -26.07 3.04
C ALA A 240 8.81 -26.24 4.55
N ASN A 241 7.73 -25.65 5.06
CA ASN A 241 7.36 -25.65 6.48
C ASN A 241 6.94 -27.01 7.04
N VAL A 242 6.52 -27.96 6.19
CA VAL A 242 6.14 -29.32 6.63
C VAL A 242 7.35 -30.05 7.19
N LYS A 243 7.29 -30.49 8.44
CA LYS A 243 8.39 -31.26 9.08
C LYS A 243 8.05 -32.73 9.24
N GLU A 244 6.77 -33.03 9.40
CA GLU A 244 6.30 -34.37 9.67
C GLU A 244 5.42 -34.92 8.53
N PRO A 245 5.48 -36.24 8.22
CA PRO A 245 4.64 -36.88 7.21
C PRO A 245 3.13 -36.62 7.38
N GLY A 246 2.66 -36.49 8.63
CA GLY A 246 1.25 -36.25 8.94
C GLY A 246 0.75 -34.88 8.49
N GLU A 247 1.62 -33.87 8.47
CA GLU A 247 1.28 -32.48 8.12
C GLU A 247 1.24 -32.25 6.61
N LEU A 248 1.88 -33.11 5.82
CA LEU A 248 1.98 -32.92 4.38
C LEU A 248 0.58 -32.93 3.73
N LYS A 249 -0.31 -33.83 4.18
CA LYS A 249 -1.65 -33.95 3.60
C LYS A 249 -2.50 -32.70 3.83
N SER A 250 -2.44 -32.09 5.02
CA SER A 250 -3.20 -30.87 5.32
C SER A 250 -2.67 -29.69 4.50
N ASN A 251 -1.34 -29.54 4.40
CA ASN A 251 -0.73 -28.47 3.61
C ASN A 251 -1.00 -28.63 2.11
N LEU A 252 -0.95 -29.85 1.58
CA LEU A 252 -1.31 -30.10 0.17
C LEU A 252 -2.76 -29.77 -0.15
N ASN A 253 -3.68 -29.81 0.82
CA ASN A 253 -5.07 -29.43 0.59
C ASN A 253 -5.26 -27.91 0.43
N LEU A 254 -4.32 -27.10 0.90
CA LEU A 254 -4.32 -25.64 0.72
C LEU A 254 -3.84 -25.23 -0.68
N ILE A 255 -3.19 -26.15 -1.40
CA ILE A 255 -2.69 -25.92 -2.74
C ILE A 255 -3.74 -26.42 -3.76
N PRO A 256 -4.13 -25.61 -4.76
CA PRO A 256 -5.02 -26.04 -5.84
C PRO A 256 -4.52 -27.32 -6.51
N VAL A 257 -5.44 -28.16 -7.00
CA VAL A 257 -5.07 -29.41 -7.68
C VAL A 257 -4.20 -29.12 -8.90
N ASP A 258 -4.59 -28.13 -9.72
CA ASP A 258 -3.89 -27.81 -10.96
C ASP A 258 -2.42 -27.41 -10.72
N GLU A 259 -2.16 -26.63 -9.67
CA GLU A 259 -0.79 -26.24 -9.28
C GLU A 259 0.01 -27.43 -8.73
N ARG A 260 -0.62 -28.34 -7.98
CA ARG A 260 0.03 -29.56 -7.48
C ARG A 260 0.45 -30.49 -8.62
N GLU A 261 -0.37 -30.60 -9.64
CA GLU A 261 -0.15 -31.53 -10.76
C GLU A 261 0.76 -30.94 -11.85
N SER A 262 0.98 -29.63 -11.85
CA SER A 262 1.84 -28.91 -12.80
C SER A 262 3.10 -28.35 -12.15
N THR A 263 3.11 -27.06 -11.82
CA THR A 263 4.28 -26.26 -11.40
C THR A 263 4.99 -26.79 -10.16
N LEU A 264 4.25 -27.35 -9.19
CA LEU A 264 4.80 -27.81 -7.92
C LEU A 264 5.02 -29.32 -7.85
N SER A 265 4.73 -30.05 -8.93
CA SER A 265 4.77 -31.52 -8.92
C SER A 265 6.12 -32.06 -8.46
N ALA A 266 7.21 -31.46 -8.95
CA ALA A 266 8.57 -31.81 -8.57
C ALA A 266 8.89 -31.45 -7.10
N ASN A 267 8.49 -30.27 -6.63
CA ASN A 267 8.68 -29.87 -5.24
C ASN A 267 7.95 -30.80 -4.26
N ILE A 268 6.76 -31.29 -4.65
CA ILE A 268 6.00 -32.25 -3.86
C ILE A 268 6.72 -33.61 -3.82
N ALA A 269 7.23 -34.09 -4.96
CA ALA A 269 8.01 -35.33 -5.02
C ALA A 269 9.28 -35.25 -4.14
N GLU A 270 10.00 -34.14 -4.22
CA GLU A 270 11.16 -33.85 -3.39
C GLU A 270 10.78 -33.82 -1.90
N LYS A 271 9.64 -33.18 -1.57
CA LYS A 271 9.21 -33.12 -0.17
C LYS A 271 8.84 -34.48 0.41
N TYR A 272 8.19 -35.35 -0.37
CA TYR A 272 7.98 -36.74 0.03
C TYR A 272 9.32 -37.44 0.35
N LEU A 273 10.37 -37.15 -0.42
CA LEU A 273 11.69 -37.72 -0.23
C LEU A 273 12.35 -37.24 1.06
N GLN A 274 12.33 -35.93 1.30
CA GLN A 274 12.87 -35.31 2.52
C GLN A 274 12.21 -35.86 3.79
N LEU A 275 10.92 -36.22 3.72
CA LEU A 275 10.16 -36.82 4.83
C LEU A 275 10.34 -38.34 4.94
N GLY A 276 11.20 -38.96 4.12
CA GLY A 276 11.41 -40.41 4.11
C GLY A 276 10.24 -41.22 3.53
N MET A 277 9.29 -40.58 2.87
CA MET A 277 8.09 -41.19 2.28
C MET A 277 8.38 -41.73 0.87
N TYR A 278 9.40 -42.58 0.73
CA TYR A 278 9.95 -43.01 -0.57
C TYR A 278 8.90 -43.69 -1.47
N THR A 279 8.03 -44.53 -0.89
CA THR A 279 6.99 -45.22 -1.68
C THR A 279 5.96 -44.25 -2.26
N GLN A 280 5.68 -43.16 -1.54
CA GLN A 280 4.75 -42.11 -1.96
C GLN A 280 5.40 -41.22 -3.01
N ALA A 281 6.68 -40.86 -2.85
CA ALA A 281 7.45 -40.13 -3.86
C ALA A 281 7.44 -40.87 -5.21
N LEU A 282 7.73 -42.17 -5.20
CA LEU A 282 7.72 -42.99 -6.41
C LEU A 282 6.32 -43.11 -7.04
N LYS A 283 5.27 -43.28 -6.22
CA LYS A 283 3.88 -43.29 -6.72
C LYS A 283 3.51 -41.95 -7.35
N TRP A 284 3.94 -40.84 -6.76
CA TRP A 284 3.71 -39.49 -7.26
C TRP A 284 4.36 -39.31 -8.63
N VAL A 285 5.67 -39.55 -8.73
CA VAL A 285 6.40 -39.42 -10.00
C VAL A 285 5.81 -40.33 -11.07
N LYS A 286 5.49 -41.58 -10.75
CA LYS A 286 4.87 -42.51 -11.72
C LYS A 286 3.52 -42.06 -12.25
N LYS A 287 2.78 -41.28 -11.46
CA LYS A 287 1.47 -40.75 -11.87
C LYS A 287 1.62 -39.54 -12.79
N TYR A 288 2.57 -38.64 -12.51
CA TYR A 288 2.64 -37.34 -13.16
C TYR A 288 3.68 -37.23 -14.27
N TYR A 289 4.84 -37.87 -14.14
CA TYR A 289 5.88 -37.81 -15.16
C TYR A 289 5.36 -38.20 -16.57
N PRO A 290 4.56 -39.28 -16.76
CA PRO A 290 4.05 -39.63 -18.09
C PRO A 290 3.08 -38.60 -18.70
N ARG A 291 2.56 -37.67 -17.89
CA ARG A 291 1.64 -36.62 -18.33
C ARG A 291 2.38 -35.32 -18.61
N THR A 292 3.26 -34.92 -17.69
CA THR A 292 3.96 -33.63 -17.75
C THR A 292 5.26 -33.71 -18.54
N HIS A 293 5.89 -34.88 -18.62
CA HIS A 293 7.24 -35.09 -19.14
C HIS A 293 8.28 -34.18 -18.48
N ASP A 294 8.01 -33.79 -17.23
CA ASP A 294 8.88 -32.89 -16.48
C ASP A 294 10.07 -33.67 -15.89
N ALA A 295 11.25 -33.44 -16.47
CA ALA A 295 12.50 -34.06 -16.06
C ALA A 295 12.86 -33.78 -14.59
N SER A 296 12.38 -32.69 -14.00
CA SER A 296 12.67 -32.33 -12.61
C SER A 296 12.06 -33.32 -11.59
N LEU A 297 11.14 -34.19 -12.01
CA LEU A 297 10.60 -35.30 -11.20
C LEU A 297 11.56 -36.50 -11.10
N LEU A 298 12.46 -36.68 -12.07
CA LEU A 298 13.30 -37.88 -12.18
C LEU A 298 14.35 -38.03 -11.06
N PRO A 299 15.01 -36.94 -10.58
CA PRO A 299 15.92 -37.04 -9.44
C PRO A 299 15.26 -37.59 -8.18
N ALA A 300 14.04 -37.13 -7.88
CA ALA A 300 13.28 -37.61 -6.72
C ALA A 300 12.90 -39.09 -6.88
N PHE A 301 12.59 -39.54 -8.10
CA PHE A 301 12.37 -40.95 -8.38
C PHE A 301 13.63 -41.79 -8.12
N ASN A 302 14.77 -41.35 -8.64
CA ASN A 302 16.03 -42.07 -8.50
C ASN A 302 16.43 -42.24 -7.02
N GLN A 303 16.47 -41.13 -6.29
CA GLN A 303 16.84 -41.13 -4.87
C GLN A 303 15.88 -41.98 -4.02
N ALA A 304 14.57 -41.87 -4.23
CA ALA A 304 13.59 -42.66 -3.48
C ALA A 304 13.71 -44.16 -3.79
N ASN A 305 14.11 -44.53 -5.01
CA ASN A 305 14.29 -45.92 -5.42
C ASN A 305 15.42 -46.62 -4.67
N GLN A 306 16.48 -45.90 -4.28
CA GLN A 306 17.64 -46.46 -3.58
C GLN A 306 17.28 -47.08 -2.22
N TYR A 307 16.24 -46.57 -1.56
CA TYR A 307 15.81 -47.03 -0.24
C TYR A 307 14.81 -48.21 -0.27
N LEU A 308 14.42 -48.68 -1.47
CA LEU A 308 13.52 -49.81 -1.61
C LEU A 308 14.25 -51.16 -1.73
N SER A 309 13.49 -52.25 -1.60
CA SER A 309 14.02 -53.59 -1.81
C SER A 309 14.48 -53.81 -3.25
N SER A 310 15.47 -54.68 -3.49
CA SER A 310 16.00 -54.97 -4.83
C SER A 310 14.91 -55.40 -5.83
N LYS A 311 13.88 -56.12 -5.36
CA LYS A 311 12.73 -56.53 -6.19
C LYS A 311 11.91 -55.32 -6.66
N GLU A 312 11.74 -54.32 -5.81
CA GLU A 312 11.02 -53.09 -6.17
C GLU A 312 11.85 -52.20 -7.09
N GLN A 313 13.16 -52.13 -6.86
CA GLN A 313 14.09 -51.42 -7.75
C GLN A 313 14.04 -51.97 -9.18
N GLN A 314 14.03 -53.29 -9.34
CA GLN A 314 13.86 -53.92 -10.65
C GLN A 314 12.52 -53.60 -11.31
N LYS A 315 11.41 -53.61 -10.54
CA LYS A 315 10.10 -53.19 -11.06
C LYS A 315 10.09 -51.73 -11.51
N ASN A 316 10.80 -50.87 -10.80
CA ASN A 316 10.93 -49.45 -11.12
C ASN A 316 11.73 -49.26 -12.41
N MET A 317 12.83 -50.00 -12.61
CA MET A 317 13.55 -50.00 -13.89
C MET A 317 12.67 -50.42 -15.06
N VAL A 318 11.87 -51.48 -14.92
CA VAL A 318 10.90 -51.88 -15.97
C VAL A 318 9.89 -50.77 -16.25
N THR A 319 9.56 -49.93 -15.26
CA THR A 319 8.67 -48.78 -15.47
C THR A 319 9.36 -47.68 -16.27
N VAL A 320 10.61 -47.35 -15.94
CA VAL A 320 11.41 -46.36 -16.68
C VAL A 320 11.67 -46.84 -18.12
N ASP A 321 11.91 -48.15 -18.32
CA ASP A 321 12.09 -48.73 -19.65
C ASP A 321 10.86 -48.50 -20.54
N LYS A 322 9.65 -48.63 -19.98
CA LYS A 322 8.41 -48.31 -20.71
C LYS A 322 8.30 -46.83 -21.08
N TRP A 323 8.75 -45.92 -20.21
CA TRP A 323 8.78 -44.50 -20.53
C TRP A 323 9.78 -44.21 -21.65
N LEU A 324 10.94 -44.86 -21.60
CA LEU A 324 11.96 -44.73 -22.64
C LEU A 324 11.49 -45.31 -23.98
N GLN A 325 10.72 -46.41 -23.99
CA GLN A 325 10.12 -46.93 -25.23
C GLN A 325 9.16 -45.92 -25.89
N GLN A 326 8.50 -45.09 -25.10
CA GLN A 326 7.63 -44.02 -25.61
C GLN A 326 8.42 -42.81 -26.11
N ASN A 327 9.53 -42.47 -25.43
CA ASN A 327 10.42 -41.37 -25.78
C ASN A 327 11.90 -41.83 -25.83
N PRO A 328 12.35 -42.51 -26.91
CA PRO A 328 13.65 -43.20 -26.92
C PRO A 328 14.88 -42.30 -26.90
N GLN A 329 14.73 -41.03 -27.27
CA GLN A 329 15.81 -40.05 -27.34
C GLN A 329 15.76 -39.01 -26.20
N ASP A 330 14.90 -39.21 -25.20
CA ASP A 330 14.85 -38.32 -24.04
C ASP A 330 16.15 -38.45 -23.23
N PRO A 331 17.00 -37.39 -23.19
CA PRO A 331 18.31 -37.46 -22.55
C PRO A 331 18.21 -37.69 -21.03
N ASP A 332 17.15 -37.21 -20.39
CA ASP A 332 16.97 -37.29 -18.94
C ASP A 332 16.47 -38.68 -18.52
N LEU A 333 15.63 -39.33 -19.34
CA LEU A 333 15.27 -40.74 -19.13
C LEU A 333 16.46 -41.68 -19.36
N LEU A 334 17.28 -41.41 -20.37
CA LEU A 334 18.51 -42.17 -20.62
C LEU A 334 19.48 -42.02 -19.46
N LEU A 335 19.63 -40.80 -18.92
CA LEU A 335 20.43 -40.55 -17.72
C LEU A 335 19.88 -41.33 -16.51
N LEU A 336 18.57 -41.24 -16.24
CA LEU A 336 17.94 -41.97 -15.14
C LEU A 336 18.14 -43.49 -15.28
N MET A 337 17.97 -44.05 -16.48
CA MET A 337 18.19 -45.48 -16.71
C MET A 337 19.66 -45.86 -16.49
N GLY A 338 20.59 -44.99 -16.88
CA GLY A 338 22.02 -45.12 -16.60
C GLY A 338 22.31 -45.14 -15.09
N GLU A 339 21.74 -44.20 -14.33
CA GLU A 339 21.86 -44.12 -12.87
C GLU A 339 21.33 -45.37 -12.17
N LEU A 340 20.14 -45.84 -12.55
CA LEU A 340 19.53 -47.04 -11.99
C LEU A 340 20.35 -48.30 -12.33
N SER A 341 20.88 -48.39 -13.55
CA SER A 341 21.75 -49.50 -13.97
C SER A 341 23.08 -49.50 -13.21
N TYR A 342 23.66 -48.32 -12.98
CA TYR A 342 24.88 -48.15 -12.18
C TYR A 342 24.66 -48.61 -10.74
N GLN A 343 23.53 -48.25 -10.10
CA GLN A 343 23.19 -48.69 -8.75
C GLN A 343 23.05 -50.22 -8.62
N GLN A 344 22.62 -50.89 -9.69
CA GLN A 344 22.53 -52.35 -9.74
C GLN A 344 23.83 -53.03 -10.23
N GLN A 345 24.94 -52.28 -10.36
CA GLN A 345 26.24 -52.78 -10.83
C GLN A 345 26.19 -53.36 -12.26
N LEU A 346 25.23 -52.90 -13.08
CA LEU A 346 25.08 -53.30 -14.48
C LEU A 346 25.90 -52.35 -15.39
N TRP A 347 27.23 -52.35 -15.21
CA TRP A 347 28.15 -51.37 -15.80
C TRP A 347 28.02 -51.23 -17.32
N GLY A 348 27.91 -52.35 -18.05
CA GLY A 348 27.78 -52.33 -19.51
C GLY A 348 26.50 -51.64 -19.98
N LYS A 349 25.36 -51.91 -19.33
CA LYS A 349 24.09 -51.24 -19.64
C LYS A 349 24.13 -49.77 -19.26
N ALA A 350 24.68 -49.46 -18.08
CA ALA A 350 24.85 -48.09 -17.61
C ALA A 350 25.67 -47.27 -18.63
N LYS A 351 26.79 -47.81 -19.11
CA LYS A 351 27.63 -47.17 -20.14
C LYS A 351 26.82 -46.85 -21.40
N THR A 352 26.13 -47.84 -21.98
CA THR A 352 25.36 -47.65 -23.22
C THR A 352 24.27 -46.59 -23.08
N TYR A 353 23.52 -46.58 -21.98
CA TYR A 353 22.48 -45.56 -21.76
C TYR A 353 23.05 -44.16 -21.54
N LEU A 354 24.18 -44.03 -20.84
CA LEU A 354 24.83 -42.74 -20.60
C LEU A 354 25.50 -42.18 -21.86
N GLU A 355 26.09 -43.03 -22.70
CA GLU A 355 26.61 -42.64 -24.01
C GLU A 355 25.47 -42.14 -24.91
N ALA A 356 24.34 -42.85 -24.93
CA ALA A 356 23.15 -42.41 -25.66
C ALA A 356 22.58 -41.09 -25.12
N SER A 357 22.54 -40.90 -23.79
CA SER A 357 22.13 -39.64 -23.16
C SER A 357 23.03 -38.49 -23.59
N LEU A 358 24.36 -38.69 -23.61
CA LEU A 358 25.33 -37.68 -24.05
C LEU A 358 25.20 -37.32 -25.52
N GLN A 359 24.88 -38.29 -26.37
CA GLN A 359 24.61 -38.05 -27.79
C GLN A 359 23.36 -37.22 -27.99
N ALA A 360 22.32 -37.42 -27.16
CA ALA A 360 21.08 -36.65 -27.22
C ALA A 360 21.23 -35.24 -26.63
N SER A 361 21.93 -35.10 -25.50
CA SER A 361 22.21 -33.82 -24.86
C SER A 361 23.55 -33.85 -24.13
N ASN A 362 24.40 -32.88 -24.43
CA ASN A 362 25.69 -32.73 -23.77
C ASN A 362 25.49 -32.21 -22.34
N ASN A 363 25.46 -33.10 -21.36
CA ASN A 363 25.27 -32.78 -19.95
C ASN A 363 26.47 -33.20 -19.09
N ASN A 364 27.04 -32.26 -18.35
CA ASN A 364 28.19 -32.50 -17.46
C ASN A 364 27.90 -33.54 -16.37
N ILE A 365 26.66 -33.62 -15.88
CA ILE A 365 26.25 -34.63 -14.89
C ILE A 365 26.35 -36.04 -15.50
N THR A 366 25.85 -36.21 -16.73
CA THR A 366 25.93 -37.47 -17.47
C THR A 366 27.40 -37.86 -17.74
N ARG A 367 28.27 -36.90 -18.10
CA ARG A 367 29.71 -37.14 -18.29
C ARG A 367 30.40 -37.61 -17.01
N LEU A 368 30.12 -36.95 -15.88
CA LEU A 368 30.68 -37.34 -14.59
C LEU A 368 30.26 -38.76 -14.20
N LEU A 369 28.99 -39.11 -14.44
CA LEU A 369 28.49 -40.45 -14.16
C LEU A 369 29.08 -41.49 -15.11
N LEU A 370 29.23 -41.17 -16.41
CA LEU A 370 29.88 -42.04 -17.38
C LEU A 370 31.35 -42.30 -16.99
N ALA A 371 32.08 -41.26 -16.58
CA ALA A 371 33.45 -41.41 -16.10
C ALA A 371 33.52 -42.36 -14.89
N LYS A 372 32.59 -42.26 -13.93
CA LYS A 372 32.50 -43.19 -12.80
C LYS A 372 32.24 -44.63 -13.25
N VAL A 373 31.34 -44.85 -14.21
CA VAL A 373 31.05 -46.17 -14.77
C VAL A 373 32.30 -46.75 -15.47
N LEU A 374 32.99 -45.93 -16.26
CA LEU A 374 34.20 -46.33 -16.99
C LEU A 374 35.32 -46.73 -16.04
N GLU A 375 35.54 -45.98 -14.97
CA GLU A 375 36.51 -46.29 -13.92
C GLU A 375 36.19 -47.62 -13.23
N GLN A 376 34.93 -47.85 -12.84
CA GLN A 376 34.49 -49.13 -12.27
C GLN A 376 34.62 -50.31 -13.24
N SER A 377 34.62 -50.05 -14.55
CA SER A 377 34.84 -51.04 -15.60
C SER A 377 36.31 -51.24 -16.00
N GLY A 378 37.25 -50.53 -15.36
CA GLY A 378 38.69 -50.62 -15.64
C GLY A 378 39.19 -49.80 -16.83
N GLN A 379 38.37 -48.89 -17.38
CA GLN A 379 38.70 -48.04 -18.54
C GLN A 379 39.16 -46.63 -18.08
N SER A 380 40.26 -46.56 -17.32
CA SER A 380 40.71 -45.32 -16.67
C SER A 380 41.05 -44.19 -17.65
N GLU A 381 41.69 -44.49 -18.78
CA GLU A 381 42.02 -43.47 -19.80
C GLU A 381 40.77 -42.83 -20.39
N ALA A 382 39.75 -43.64 -20.70
CA ALA A 382 38.46 -43.14 -21.21
C ALA A 382 37.72 -42.33 -20.13
N ALA A 383 37.82 -42.72 -18.85
CA ALA A 383 37.25 -41.95 -17.75
C ALA A 383 37.93 -40.58 -17.58
N GLU A 384 39.25 -40.50 -17.70
CA GLU A 384 39.99 -39.23 -17.67
C GLU A 384 39.65 -38.32 -18.85
N GLN A 385 39.50 -38.88 -20.06
CA GLN A 385 39.04 -38.10 -21.23
C GLN A 385 37.69 -37.43 -20.95
N GLN A 386 36.71 -38.15 -20.40
CA GLN A 386 35.41 -37.58 -20.05
C GLN A 386 35.52 -36.47 -18.99
N ARG A 387 36.42 -36.59 -18.02
CA ARG A 387 36.69 -35.55 -17.01
C ARG A 387 37.33 -34.30 -17.64
N ASN A 388 38.28 -34.49 -18.54
CA ASN A 388 38.96 -33.40 -19.24
C ASN A 388 38.01 -32.61 -20.14
N GLU A 389 37.08 -33.29 -20.81
CA GLU A 389 36.02 -32.63 -21.60
C GLU A 389 35.13 -31.73 -20.74
N ILE A 390 34.81 -32.14 -19.50
CA ILE A 390 34.08 -31.28 -18.55
C ILE A 390 34.90 -30.03 -18.21
N LEU A 391 36.20 -30.18 -17.89
CA LEU A 391 37.06 -29.05 -17.57
C LEU A 391 37.18 -28.06 -18.74
N ALA A 392 37.24 -28.55 -19.98
CA ALA A 392 37.24 -27.71 -21.18
C ALA A 392 35.92 -26.91 -21.34
N THR A 393 34.77 -27.50 -20.99
CA THR A 393 33.49 -26.78 -21.03
C THR A 393 33.33 -25.73 -19.94
N ILE A 394 33.93 -25.93 -18.76
CA ILE A 394 33.90 -24.95 -17.66
C ILE A 394 34.87 -23.81 -17.93
N GLY A 395 36.10 -24.11 -18.39
CA GLY A 395 37.12 -23.09 -18.68
C GLY A 395 36.73 -22.09 -19.76
N ASN A 396 35.88 -22.49 -20.72
CA ASN A 396 35.37 -21.57 -21.76
C ASN A 396 34.23 -20.65 -21.28
N ASN A 397 33.56 -20.96 -20.16
CA ASN A 397 32.48 -20.13 -19.61
C ASN A 397 32.99 -19.02 -18.68
N ASP A 398 34.23 -19.10 -18.20
CA ASP A 398 34.88 -18.07 -17.37
C ASP A 398 35.61 -16.99 -18.21
N GLU A 399 35.68 -17.14 -19.54
CA GLU A 399 36.30 -16.18 -20.48
C GLU A 399 35.29 -15.28 -21.24
N LEU A 400 34.00 -15.30 -20.87
CA LEU A 400 32.93 -14.40 -21.36
C LEU A 400 32.39 -13.52 -20.23
#